data_AF-A0A2N0NED9-F1
#
_entry.id   AF-A0A2N0NED9-F1
#
_cell.length_a   1.000
_cell.length_b   1.000
_cell.length_c   1.000
_cell.angle_alpha   90.00
_cell.angle_beta   90.00
_cell.angle_gamma   90.00
#
_symmetry.space_group_name_H-M   'P 1'
#
loop_
_entity.id
_entity.type
_entity.pdbx_description
1 polymer ?
#
loop_
_entity_poly.entity_id
_entity_poly.type
_entity_poly.pdbx_seq_one_letter_code
_entity_poly.pdbx_strand_id
1 'polypeptide(L)'
;MVVLDIQPNFSQVVVITLPSSSPSPSLESAAPLAFAASPLATPPDNHYCFYTDGSLINLGTPDISMGWSWVQVLDGAGFFQSIAAHAHGIIHNWPSSTRAEIAAVHAALTVTPPFSTVTIHTDSQSAID
;
A
#
# COMPACT_ATOMS: atom_id res chain seq x y z
N MET A 1 -22.28 -1.47 -22.62
CA MET A 1 -22.10 -2.19 -21.35
C MET A 1 -21.75 -3.62 -21.69
N VAL A 2 -20.46 -3.98 -21.66
CA VAL A 2 -19.99 -5.35 -21.92
C VAL A 2 -19.14 -5.73 -20.71
N VAL A 3 -19.62 -6.72 -19.96
CA VAL A 3 -18.90 -7.35 -18.86
C VAL A 3 -18.08 -8.48 -19.50
N LEU A 4 -16.75 -8.43 -19.39
CA LEU A 4 -15.92 -9.61 -19.62
C LEU A 4 -15.55 -10.19 -18.25
N ASP A 5 -16.25 -11.26 -17.91
CA ASP A 5 -15.87 -12.19 -16.86
C ASP A 5 -14.62 -12.95 -17.32
N ILE A 6 -13.52 -12.83 -16.57
CA ILE A 6 -12.30 -13.59 -16.82
C ILE A 6 -11.94 -14.30 -15.52
N GLN A 7 -12.36 -15.57 -15.41
CA GLN A 7 -11.93 -16.43 -14.31
C GLN A 7 -10.42 -16.72 -14.41
N PRO A 8 -9.66 -16.67 -13.29
CA PRO A 8 -8.25 -17.05 -13.32
C PRO A 8 -8.11 -18.58 -13.33
N ASN A 9 -7.42 -19.08 -14.35
CA ASN A 9 -6.95 -20.46 -14.45
C ASN A 9 -5.66 -20.62 -13.63
N PHE A 10 -5.66 -21.47 -12.59
CA PHE A 10 -4.48 -21.84 -11.82
C PHE A 10 -3.82 -23.10 -12.40
N SER A 11 -2.94 -22.90 -13.39
CA SER A 11 -1.89 -23.86 -13.76
C SER A 11 -0.85 -23.08 -14.55
N GLN A 12 0.39 -22.96 -14.07
CA GLN A 12 1.47 -23.87 -14.46
C GLN A 12 2.69 -23.77 -13.51
N VAL A 13 3.40 -24.89 -13.43
CA VAL A 13 4.50 -25.26 -12.53
C VAL A 13 5.77 -24.41 -12.72
N VAL A 14 6.42 -24.08 -11.59
CA VAL A 14 7.72 -23.41 -11.47
C VAL A 14 8.86 -24.30 -12.01
N VAL A 15 9.58 -23.80 -13.02
CA VAL A 15 10.95 -24.24 -13.33
C VAL A 15 11.77 -22.99 -13.64
N ILE A 16 12.61 -22.56 -12.68
CA ILE A 16 13.55 -21.45 -12.88
C ILE A 16 14.95 -22.03 -13.05
N THR A 17 15.44 -22.02 -14.29
CA THR A 17 16.87 -22.14 -14.58
C THR A 17 17.46 -20.73 -14.60
N LEU A 18 18.28 -20.38 -13.61
CA LEU A 18 19.03 -19.12 -13.60
C LEU A 18 20.12 -19.13 -14.69
N PRO A 19 20.35 -17.97 -15.34
CA PRO A 19 21.71 -17.46 -15.32
C PRO A 19 21.83 -15.97 -14.94
N SER A 20 22.77 -15.75 -14.01
CA SER A 20 23.75 -14.65 -13.84
C SER A 20 23.36 -13.17 -14.05
N SER A 21 23.30 -12.49 -12.90
CA SER A 21 23.95 -11.22 -12.55
C SER A 21 23.77 -9.98 -13.45
N SER A 22 22.86 -9.11 -13.01
CA SER A 22 23.07 -7.67 -12.92
C SER A 22 22.48 -7.18 -11.58
N PRO A 23 23.11 -6.21 -10.87
CA PRO A 23 22.58 -5.73 -9.59
C PRO A 23 21.36 -4.85 -9.89
N SER A 24 20.18 -5.45 -9.86
CA SER A 24 18.93 -4.71 -9.74
C SER A 24 18.94 -4.08 -8.34
N PRO A 25 18.64 -2.77 -8.16
CA PRO A 25 18.41 -2.25 -6.83
C PRO A 25 17.21 -3.02 -6.29
N SER A 26 17.47 -3.88 -5.31
CA SER A 26 16.48 -4.75 -4.70
C SER A 26 15.28 -3.89 -4.29
N LEU A 27 14.14 -4.11 -4.97
CA LEU A 27 12.84 -3.48 -4.70
C LEU A 27 12.50 -3.51 -3.20
N GLU A 28 12.95 -4.53 -2.48
CA GLU A 28 12.82 -4.69 -1.02
C GLU A 28 13.66 -3.72 -0.17
N SER A 29 14.77 -3.19 -0.66
CA SER A 29 15.65 -2.33 0.16
C SER A 29 15.19 -0.87 0.19
N ALA A 30 14.49 -0.41 -0.84
CA ALA A 30 14.05 0.98 -0.95
C ALA A 30 12.58 1.16 -0.58
N ALA A 31 11.75 0.12 -0.74
CA ALA A 31 10.32 0.21 -0.45
C ALA A 31 10.03 0.52 1.03
N PRO A 32 10.64 -0.14 2.04
CA PRO A 32 10.40 0.18 3.45
C PRO A 32 10.78 1.62 3.81
N LEU A 33 11.85 2.15 3.21
CA LEU A 33 12.29 3.54 3.41
C LEU A 33 11.32 4.54 2.75
N ALA A 34 10.78 4.20 1.57
CA ALA A 34 9.76 5.02 0.93
C ALA A 34 8.44 5.03 1.72
N PHE A 35 8.07 3.90 2.34
CA PHE A 35 6.86 3.78 3.14
C PHE A 35 6.94 4.49 4.50
N ALA A 36 8.14 4.66 5.06
CA ALA A 36 8.38 5.17 6.41
C ALA A 36 8.74 6.67 6.50
N ALA A 37 8.43 7.47 5.48
CA ALA A 37 8.90 8.85 5.38
C ALA A 37 8.36 9.82 6.46
N SER A 38 7.31 9.45 7.20
CA SER A 38 6.67 10.33 8.19
C SER A 38 6.73 9.75 9.60
N PRO A 39 7.23 10.51 10.61
CA PRO A 39 7.15 10.11 12.01
C PRO A 39 5.69 9.93 12.42
N LEU A 40 5.36 8.73 12.91
CA LEU A 40 4.03 8.42 13.42
C LEU A 40 3.83 9.10 14.78
N ALA A 41 2.67 9.71 15.01
CA ALA A 41 2.35 10.22 16.33
C ALA A 41 2.00 9.05 17.26
N THR A 42 2.45 9.08 18.51
CA THR A 42 2.17 8.01 19.47
C THR A 42 0.84 8.28 20.21
N PRO A 43 -0.23 7.51 19.94
CA PRO A 43 -1.49 7.63 20.67
C PRO A 43 -1.32 7.07 22.11
N PRO A 44 -2.06 7.63 23.09
CA PRO A 44 -1.91 7.28 24.50
C PRO A 44 -2.34 5.83 24.85
N ASP A 45 -3.20 5.23 24.03
CA ASP A 45 -3.72 3.87 24.17
C ASP A 45 -2.99 2.85 23.28
N ASN A 46 -1.92 3.27 22.58
CA ASN A 46 -1.19 2.45 21.61
C ASN A 46 -2.10 1.89 20.48
N HIS A 47 -3.21 2.60 20.18
CA HIS A 47 -4.14 2.27 19.11
C HIS A 47 -3.96 3.22 17.92
N TYR A 48 -3.47 2.69 16.82
CA TYR A 48 -3.25 3.43 15.59
C TYR A 48 -4.43 3.28 14.64
N CYS A 49 -5.01 4.40 14.23
CA CYS A 49 -6.06 4.45 13.23
C CYS A 49 -5.52 5.03 11.92
N PHE A 50 -5.66 4.28 10.83
CA PHE A 50 -5.23 4.69 9.51
C PHE A 50 -6.40 4.68 8.52
N TYR A 51 -6.40 5.65 7.62
CA TYR A 51 -7.16 5.60 6.37
C TYR A 51 -6.17 5.37 5.25
N THR A 52 -6.42 4.38 4.40
CA THR A 52 -5.55 4.02 3.29
C THR A 52 -6.30 4.13 1.98
N ASP A 53 -5.62 4.58 0.93
CA ASP A 53 -6.15 4.64 -0.43
C ASP A 53 -5.02 4.33 -1.42
N GLY A 54 -5.34 3.50 -2.42
CA GLY A 54 -4.45 3.11 -3.49
C GLY A 54 -5.14 3.17 -4.85
N SER A 55 -4.58 3.95 -5.76
CA SER A 55 -5.17 4.17 -7.09
C SER A 55 -4.25 3.81 -8.24
N LEU A 56 -4.86 3.43 -9.36
CA LEU A 56 -4.17 3.30 -10.64
C LEU A 56 -4.06 4.69 -11.30
N ILE A 57 -2.86 5.07 -11.69
CA ILE A 57 -2.57 6.40 -12.23
C ILE A 57 -2.26 6.27 -13.73
N ASN A 58 -2.75 7.20 -14.54
CA ASN A 58 -2.50 7.28 -15.98
C ASN A 58 -2.87 6.00 -16.76
N LEU A 59 -3.98 5.35 -16.39
CA LEU A 59 -4.49 4.19 -17.13
C LEU A 59 -4.70 4.53 -18.61
N GLY A 60 -4.18 3.68 -19.50
CA GLY A 60 -4.31 3.84 -20.95
C GLY A 60 -3.17 4.65 -21.60
N THR A 61 -2.17 5.08 -20.83
CA THR A 61 -0.95 5.72 -21.34
C THR A 61 0.28 4.83 -21.07
N PRO A 62 1.41 5.05 -21.78
CA PRO A 62 2.66 4.35 -21.45
C PRO A 62 3.22 4.72 -20.07
N ASP A 63 2.77 5.82 -19.46
CA ASP A 63 3.18 6.30 -18.14
C ASP A 63 2.29 5.75 -17.01
N ILE A 64 1.64 4.60 -17.25
CA ILE A 64 0.81 3.91 -16.27
C ILE A 64 1.62 3.57 -15.02
N SER A 65 1.04 3.88 -13.86
CA SER A 65 1.65 3.65 -12.56
C SER A 65 0.56 3.39 -11.52
N MET A 66 0.94 3.12 -10.28
CA MET A 66 0.00 3.02 -9.17
C MET A 66 0.49 3.85 -7.99
N GLY A 67 -0.43 4.54 -7.33
CA GLY A 67 -0.18 5.31 -6.12
C GLY A 67 -0.60 4.52 -4.88
N TRP A 68 0.04 4.79 -3.76
CA TRP A 68 -0.40 4.33 -2.45
C TRP A 68 -0.33 5.50 -1.48
N SER A 69 -1.23 5.52 -0.50
CA SER A 69 -1.22 6.54 0.53
C SER A 69 -1.88 6.06 1.82
N TRP A 70 -1.46 6.65 2.93
CA TRP A 70 -2.13 6.48 4.20
C TRP A 70 -2.13 7.79 5.00
N VAL A 71 -3.12 7.93 5.86
CA VAL A 71 -3.25 9.03 6.83
C VAL A 71 -3.52 8.43 8.20
N GLN A 72 -2.69 8.79 9.18
CA GLN A 72 -2.92 8.49 10.59
C GLN A 72 -3.85 9.53 11.21
N VAL A 73 -4.84 9.04 11.95
CA VAL A 73 -5.83 9.83 12.66
C VAL A 73 -5.72 9.53 14.17
N LEU A 74 -5.62 10.56 15.00
CA LEU A 74 -5.60 10.46 16.48
C LEU A 74 -6.97 10.76 17.05
N ASP A 75 -7.46 9.89 17.92
CA ASP A 75 -8.71 10.12 18.62
C ASP A 75 -8.57 11.27 19.65
N GLY A 76 -9.64 12.05 19.85
CA GLY A 76 -9.71 13.09 20.88
C GLY A 76 -9.36 14.53 20.48
N ALA A 77 -8.99 14.80 19.23
CA ALA A 77 -8.92 16.16 18.69
C ALA A 77 -10.16 16.43 17.82
N GLY A 78 -10.89 17.53 18.06
CA GLY A 78 -12.06 17.88 17.25
C GLY A 78 -11.79 17.78 15.75
N PHE A 79 -12.75 17.22 15.01
CA PHE A 79 -12.77 16.73 13.60
C PHE A 79 -11.68 17.22 12.61
N PHE A 80 -11.17 18.46 12.73
CA PHE A 80 -10.16 19.04 11.83
C PHE A 80 -8.70 18.95 12.32
N GLN A 81 -8.45 18.63 13.60
CA GLN A 81 -7.09 18.51 14.17
C GLN A 81 -6.63 17.06 14.39
N SER A 82 -7.37 16.09 13.87
CA SER A 82 -7.15 14.67 14.17
C SER A 82 -6.09 14.02 13.26
N ILE A 83 -5.72 14.63 12.12
CA ILE A 83 -4.66 14.11 11.26
C ILE A 83 -3.29 14.33 11.92
N ALA A 84 -2.60 13.24 12.19
CA ALA A 84 -1.31 13.27 12.88
C ALA A 84 -0.11 13.03 11.98
N ALA A 85 -0.26 12.16 10.99
CA ALA A 85 0.78 11.83 10.03
C ALA A 85 0.15 11.35 8.73
N HIS A 86 0.89 11.42 7.64
CA HIS A 86 0.49 10.85 6.36
C HIS A 86 1.74 10.52 5.55
N ALA A 87 1.62 9.55 4.65
CA ALA A 87 2.63 9.31 3.63
C ALA A 87 1.97 8.81 2.34
N HIS A 88 2.66 9.01 1.22
CA HIS A 88 2.22 8.51 -0.07
C HIS A 88 3.42 8.24 -0.98
N GLY A 89 3.18 7.50 -2.06
CA GLY A 89 4.19 7.24 -3.06
C GLY A 89 3.61 6.73 -4.37
N ILE A 90 4.48 6.58 -5.36
CA ILE A 90 4.14 6.08 -6.70
C ILE A 90 5.05 4.91 -7.04
N ILE A 91 4.47 3.86 -7.62
CA ILE A 91 5.16 2.68 -8.12
C ILE A 91 4.85 2.55 -9.61
N HIS A 92 5.88 2.60 -10.44
CA HIS A 92 5.74 2.51 -11.90
C HIS A 92 5.65 1.07 -12.41
N ASN A 93 6.19 0.12 -11.65
CA ASN A 93 6.30 -1.26 -12.10
C ASN A 93 5.05 -2.05 -11.70
N TRP A 94 4.52 -2.86 -12.62
CA TRP A 94 3.36 -3.74 -12.39
C TRP A 94 2.13 -3.00 -11.84
N PRO A 95 1.65 -1.92 -12.47
CA PRO A 95 0.57 -1.13 -11.91
C PRO A 95 -0.77 -1.90 -11.94
N SER A 96 -1.51 -1.89 -10.84
CA SER A 96 -2.87 -2.46 -10.70
C SER A 96 -3.57 -1.79 -9.52
N SER A 97 -4.86 -1.48 -9.67
CA SER A 97 -5.66 -0.88 -8.58
C SER A 97 -5.64 -1.75 -7.32
N THR A 98 -5.87 -3.06 -7.41
CA THR A 98 -5.79 -3.94 -6.22
C THR A 98 -4.39 -3.95 -5.57
N ARG A 99 -3.31 -3.86 -6.37
CA ARG A 99 -1.95 -3.82 -5.81
C ARG A 99 -1.64 -2.48 -5.15
N ALA A 100 -2.23 -1.40 -5.67
CA ALA A 100 -2.16 -0.07 -5.09
C ALA A 100 -2.76 -0.06 -3.68
N GLU A 101 -3.94 -0.66 -3.52
CA GLU A 101 -4.64 -0.78 -2.24
C GLU A 101 -3.86 -1.63 -1.23
N ILE A 102 -3.37 -2.80 -1.66
CA ILE A 102 -2.52 -3.66 -0.83
C ILE A 102 -1.23 -2.92 -0.43
N ALA A 103 -0.63 -2.15 -1.34
CA ALA A 103 0.56 -1.36 -1.04
C ALA A 103 0.26 -0.27 -0.01
N ALA A 104 -0.92 0.37 -0.05
CA ALA A 104 -1.35 1.36 0.92
C ALA A 104 -1.51 0.75 2.33
N VAL A 105 -2.15 -0.43 2.42
CA VAL A 105 -2.28 -1.20 3.68
C VAL A 105 -0.90 -1.62 4.21
N HIS A 106 -0.06 -2.19 3.35
CA HIS A 106 1.29 -2.63 3.70
C HIS A 106 2.16 -1.46 4.20
N ALA A 107 2.04 -0.30 3.56
CA ALA A 107 2.75 0.91 3.97
C ALA A 107 2.37 1.34 5.39
N ALA A 108 1.07 1.36 5.71
CA ALA A 108 0.58 1.70 7.03
C ALA A 108 1.08 0.71 8.11
N LEU A 109 1.04 -0.59 7.82
CA LEU A 109 1.54 -1.60 8.75
C LEU A 109 3.06 -1.51 8.98
N THR A 110 3.82 -1.18 7.93
CA THR A 110 5.30 -1.07 8.01
C THR A 110 5.74 0.03 8.97
N VAL A 111 4.98 1.12 9.07
CA VAL A 111 5.29 2.24 9.98
C VAL A 111 4.76 2.05 11.40
N THR A 112 3.92 1.05 11.60
CA THR A 112 3.28 0.81 12.91
C THR A 112 4.24 0.08 13.84
N PRO A 113 4.45 0.55 15.08
CA PRO A 113 5.27 -0.15 16.07
C PRO A 113 4.75 -1.57 16.37
N PRO A 114 5.64 -2.51 16.72
CA PRO A 114 5.23 -3.87 17.10
C PRO A 114 4.38 -3.86 18.38
N PHE A 115 3.52 -4.87 18.53
CA PHE A 115 2.62 -5.04 19.68
C PHE A 115 1.63 -3.89 19.90
N SER A 116 1.25 -3.18 18.84
CA SER A 116 0.20 -2.16 18.85
C SER A 116 -1.11 -2.68 18.29
N THR A 117 -2.21 -2.01 18.63
CA THR A 117 -3.51 -2.25 18.01
C THR A 117 -3.62 -1.35 16.79
N VAL A 118 -4.07 -1.88 15.66
CA VAL A 118 -4.22 -1.11 14.42
C VAL A 118 -5.64 -1.27 13.88
N THR A 119 -6.28 -0.14 13.56
CA THR A 119 -7.49 -0.10 12.74
C THR A 119 -7.13 0.52 11.40
N ILE A 120 -7.42 -0.19 10.32
CA ILE A 120 -7.22 0.30 8.95
C ILE A 120 -8.60 0.45 8.30
N HIS A 121 -8.88 1.65 7.80
CA HIS A 121 -10.04 1.96 6.99
C HIS A 121 -9.62 2.03 5.52
N THR A 122 -10.20 1.15 4.71
CA THR A 122 -10.06 1.12 3.25
C THR A 122 -11.45 0.93 2.65
N ASP A 123 -11.67 1.49 1.47
CA ASP A 123 -12.87 1.30 0.66
C ASP A 123 -12.75 0.12 -0.33
N SER A 124 -11.61 -0.57 -0.35
CA SER A 124 -11.34 -1.69 -1.24
C SER A 124 -11.64 -3.04 -0.60
N GLN A 125 -12.77 -3.65 -0.97
CA GLN A 125 -13.11 -5.01 -0.53
C GLN A 125 -12.05 -6.04 -0.92
N SER A 126 -11.39 -5.85 -2.07
CA SER A 126 -10.31 -6.74 -2.52
C SER A 126 -9.04 -6.66 -1.68
N ALA A 127 -8.87 -5.62 -0.86
CA ALA A 127 -7.81 -5.55 0.13
C ALA A 127 -8.19 -6.20 1.47
N ILE A 128 -9.49 -6.48 1.68
CA ILE A 128 -10.05 -7.07 2.90
C ILE A 128 -10.27 -8.58 2.75
N ASP A 129 -10.77 -9.04 1.61
CA ASP A 129 -11.06 -10.46 1.28
C ASP A 129 -9.80 -11.34 1.19
#